data_AF-A0A7J0BK84-F1
#
_entry.id   AF-A0A7J0BK84-F1
#
_cell.length_a   1.000
_cell.length_b   1.000
_cell.length_c   1.000
_cell.angle_alpha   90.00
_cell.angle_beta   90.00
_cell.angle_gamma   90.00
#
_symmetry.space_group_name_H-M   'P 1'
#
loop_
_entity.id
_entity.type
_entity.pdbx_description
1 polymer ?
#
loop_
_entity_poly.entity_id
_entity_poly.type
_entity_poly.pdbx_seq_one_letter_code
_entity_poly.pdbx_strand_id
1 'polypeptide(L)'
;MSDTAKQQKKLKKRIQAIKERKTSGAQDIADAVLTFCRPLLQESQALNGEDNAVGLGVFAWNAAFLTKDRWSANLKNSLGRFNLSTDAQEALEGIVEEMIRQKKLMHPNDMRVITHYDVKVADGKLELTVDAKVATKPQMPKFNDLPQM
;
A
#
# COMPACT_ATOMS: atom_id res chain seq x y z
N MET A 1 -29.81 39.23 1.08
CA MET A 1 -28.55 38.47 1.19
C MET A 1 -27.54 39.08 0.23
N SER A 2 -26.39 39.54 0.72
CA SER A 2 -25.37 40.19 -0.12
C SER A 2 -24.79 39.22 -1.14
N ASP A 3 -24.42 39.73 -2.32
CA ASP A 3 -23.85 38.93 -3.41
C ASP A 3 -22.57 38.19 -3.00
N THR A 4 -21.85 38.73 -2.01
CA THR A 4 -20.66 38.12 -1.40
C THR A 4 -20.97 36.77 -0.72
N ALA A 5 -22.10 36.66 -0.01
CA ALA A 5 -22.47 35.41 0.68
C ALA A 5 -22.86 34.30 -0.30
N LYS A 6 -23.48 34.67 -1.44
CA LYS A 6 -23.80 33.71 -2.52
C LYS A 6 -22.54 33.23 -3.24
N GLN A 7 -21.57 34.11 -3.46
CA GLN A 7 -20.28 33.75 -4.09
C GLN A 7 -19.45 32.83 -3.19
N GLN A 8 -19.38 33.07 -1.87
CA GLN A 8 -18.68 32.19 -0.93
C GLN A 8 -19.29 30.79 -0.86
N LYS A 9 -20.63 30.67 -0.89
CA LYS A 9 -21.31 29.36 -0.90
C LYS A 9 -21.05 28.58 -2.19
N LYS A 10 -21.01 29.26 -3.34
CA LYS A 10 -20.63 28.65 -4.64
C LYS A 10 -19.17 28.22 -4.65
N LEU A 11 -18.26 29.02 -4.08
CA LEU A 11 -16.84 28.68 -3.98
C LEU A 11 -16.63 27.45 -3.10
N LYS A 12 -17.27 27.38 -1.93
CA LYS A 12 -17.21 26.19 -1.05
C LYS A 12 -17.74 24.93 -1.74
N LYS A 13 -18.88 25.01 -2.46
CA LYS A 13 -19.40 23.87 -3.24
C LYS A 13 -18.46 23.43 -4.36
N ARG A 14 -17.80 24.37 -5.04
CA ARG A 14 -16.82 24.04 -6.08
C ARG A 14 -15.57 23.39 -5.49
N ILE A 15 -15.07 23.86 -4.35
CA ILE A 15 -13.93 23.26 -3.63
C ILE A 15 -14.30 21.85 -3.16
N GLN A 16 -15.49 21.66 -2.60
CA GLN A 16 -15.98 20.36 -2.16
C GLN A 16 -16.12 19.38 -3.34
N ALA A 17 -16.70 19.82 -4.46
CA ALA A 17 -16.80 19.02 -5.68
C ALA A 17 -15.43 18.69 -6.30
N ILE A 18 -14.43 19.56 -6.16
CA ILE A 18 -13.04 19.27 -6.57
C ILE A 18 -12.40 18.25 -5.63
N LYS A 19 -12.69 18.32 -4.32
CA LYS A 19 -12.23 17.34 -3.33
C LYS A 19 -12.84 15.97 -3.62
N GLU A 20 -14.14 15.91 -3.84
CA GLU A 20 -14.89 14.69 -4.19
C GLU A 20 -14.45 14.11 -5.55
N ARG A 21 -14.19 14.95 -6.57
CA ARG A 21 -13.66 14.50 -7.87
C ARG A 21 -12.21 14.01 -7.80
N LYS A 22 -11.39 14.55 -6.90
CA LYS A 22 -10.06 13.99 -6.62
C LYS A 22 -10.15 12.63 -5.93
N THR A 23 -11.18 12.43 -5.09
CA THR A 23 -11.47 11.13 -4.47
C THR A 23 -12.04 10.12 -5.47
N SER A 24 -12.80 10.56 -6.49
CA SER A 24 -13.54 9.65 -7.40
C SER A 24 -12.86 9.32 -8.74
N GLY A 25 -11.71 9.94 -9.07
CA GLY A 25 -11.07 9.80 -10.40
C GLY A 25 -9.88 8.84 -10.45
N ALA A 26 -9.31 8.48 -9.30
CA ALA A 26 -8.43 7.33 -9.15
C ALA A 26 -9.32 6.19 -8.67
N GLN A 27 -9.22 5.00 -9.25
CA GLN A 27 -9.68 3.79 -8.57
C GLN A 27 -9.12 3.86 -7.14
N ASP A 28 -10.00 3.89 -6.14
CA ASP A 28 -9.63 4.18 -4.76
C ASP A 28 -8.46 3.26 -4.42
N ILE A 29 -7.30 3.85 -4.16
CA ILE A 29 -6.10 3.06 -3.90
C ILE A 29 -6.34 2.19 -2.66
N ALA A 30 -7.17 2.65 -1.72
CA ALA A 30 -7.61 1.84 -0.59
C ALA A 30 -8.35 0.59 -1.07
N ASP A 31 -9.33 0.70 -1.96
CA ASP A 31 -10.06 -0.45 -2.50
C ASP A 31 -9.15 -1.41 -3.28
N ALA A 32 -8.20 -0.86 -4.05
CA ALA A 32 -7.24 -1.67 -4.80
C ALA A 32 -6.32 -2.45 -3.86
N VAL A 33 -5.80 -1.80 -2.82
CA VAL A 33 -4.96 -2.44 -1.78
C VAL A 33 -5.77 -3.44 -0.98
N LEU A 34 -7.02 -3.15 -0.61
CA LEU A 34 -7.90 -4.10 0.07
C LEU A 34 -8.16 -5.35 -0.76
N THR A 35 -8.46 -5.16 -2.05
CA THR A 35 -8.69 -6.27 -2.98
C THR A 35 -7.44 -7.12 -3.11
N PHE A 36 -6.28 -6.47 -3.22
CA PHE A 36 -4.98 -7.12 -3.27
C PHE A 36 -4.64 -7.89 -1.98
N CYS A 37 -4.91 -7.31 -0.81
CA CYS A 37 -4.64 -7.92 0.49
C CYS A 37 -5.66 -9.01 0.89
N ARG A 38 -6.73 -9.22 0.11
CA ARG A 38 -7.81 -10.15 0.44
C ARG A 38 -7.34 -11.57 0.82
N PRO A 39 -6.36 -12.20 0.13
CA PRO A 39 -5.87 -13.52 0.53
C PRO A 39 -5.22 -13.49 1.93
N LEU A 40 -4.45 -12.45 2.24
CA LEU A 40 -3.82 -12.30 3.57
C LEU A 40 -4.85 -12.00 4.66
N LEU A 41 -5.88 -11.23 4.34
CA LEU A 41 -6.96 -10.89 5.27
C LEU A 41 -7.79 -12.13 5.68
N GLN A 42 -7.93 -13.12 4.78
CA GLN A 42 -8.56 -14.40 5.11
C GLN A 42 -7.77 -15.19 6.15
N GLU A 43 -6.45 -15.01 6.18
CA GLU A 43 -5.51 -15.63 7.12
C GLU A 43 -5.12 -14.67 8.27
N SER A 44 -5.86 -13.56 8.46
CA SER A 44 -5.49 -12.50 9.42
C SER A 44 -5.29 -13.02 10.83
N GLN A 45 -6.06 -14.01 11.29
CA GLN A 45 -5.87 -14.63 12.60
C GLN A 45 -4.49 -15.30 12.73
N ALA A 46 -4.04 -16.01 11.71
CA ALA A 46 -2.70 -16.62 11.67
C ALA A 46 -1.59 -15.57 11.60
N LEU A 47 -1.89 -14.39 11.07
CA LEU A 47 -0.99 -13.24 10.99
C LEU A 47 -1.07 -12.31 12.21
N ASN A 48 -1.76 -12.69 13.29
CA ASN A 48 -1.97 -11.86 14.48
C ASN A 48 -2.71 -10.54 14.23
N GLY A 49 -3.69 -10.57 13.33
CA GLY A 49 -4.62 -9.48 13.07
C GLY A 49 -4.53 -8.90 11.67
N GLU A 50 -5.54 -8.11 11.34
CA GLU A 50 -5.72 -7.51 10.03
C GLU A 50 -4.65 -6.44 9.73
N ASP A 51 -4.13 -5.76 10.76
CA ASP A 51 -3.06 -4.77 10.61
C ASP A 51 -1.78 -5.42 10.03
N ASN A 52 -1.40 -6.58 10.55
CA ASN A 52 -0.25 -7.33 10.02
C ASN A 52 -0.51 -7.88 8.61
N ALA A 53 -1.74 -8.35 8.33
CA ALA A 53 -2.12 -8.82 7.00
C ALA A 53 -2.03 -7.69 5.96
N VAL A 54 -2.57 -6.51 6.29
CA VAL A 54 -2.46 -5.31 5.44
C VAL A 54 -1.01 -4.86 5.35
N GLY A 55 -0.26 -4.81 6.45
CA GLY A 55 1.12 -4.36 6.46
C GLY A 55 2.03 -5.23 5.59
N LEU A 56 1.85 -6.56 5.62
CA LEU A 56 2.56 -7.49 4.74
C LEU A 56 2.17 -7.28 3.28
N GLY A 57 0.88 -7.05 3.01
CA GLY A 57 0.41 -6.69 1.67
C GLY A 57 1.02 -5.37 1.18
N VAL A 58 0.99 -4.31 1.99
CA VAL A 58 1.60 -3.01 1.66
C VAL A 58 3.10 -3.17 1.39
N PHE A 59 3.81 -3.98 2.17
CA PHE A 59 5.21 -4.30 1.92
C PHE A 59 5.37 -4.96 0.53
N ALA A 60 4.60 -6.01 0.24
CA ALA A 60 4.65 -6.70 -1.05
C ALA A 60 4.27 -5.78 -2.23
N TRP A 61 3.29 -4.89 -2.05
CA TRP A 61 2.88 -3.91 -3.05
C TRP A 61 4.05 -3.01 -3.46
N ASN A 62 4.77 -2.47 -2.47
CA ASN A 62 5.93 -1.62 -2.71
C ASN A 62 7.16 -2.41 -3.18
N ALA A 63 7.34 -3.64 -2.69
CA ALA A 63 8.42 -4.54 -3.09
C ALA A 63 8.33 -4.94 -4.57
N ALA A 64 7.14 -4.90 -5.18
CA ALA A 64 6.95 -5.20 -6.59
C ALA A 64 7.73 -4.29 -7.56
N PHE A 65 8.20 -3.13 -7.08
CA PHE A 65 9.06 -2.20 -7.82
C PHE A 65 10.56 -2.49 -7.67
N LEU A 66 10.95 -3.48 -6.86
CA LEU A 66 12.33 -3.85 -6.55
C LEU A 66 12.70 -5.19 -7.20
N THR A 67 14.02 -5.43 -7.34
CA THR A 67 14.55 -6.75 -7.69
C THR A 67 14.41 -7.72 -6.52
N LYS A 68 14.44 -9.03 -6.81
CA LYS A 68 14.31 -10.09 -5.80
C LYS A 68 15.32 -9.92 -4.66
N ASP A 69 16.59 -9.77 -5.01
CA ASP A 69 17.67 -9.62 -4.05
C ASP A 69 17.46 -8.44 -3.10
N ARG A 70 16.95 -7.31 -3.63
CA ARG A 70 16.71 -6.10 -2.83
C ARG A 70 15.56 -6.25 -1.86
N TRP A 71 14.39 -6.68 -2.33
CA TRP A 71 13.25 -6.80 -1.41
C TRP A 71 13.46 -7.94 -0.40
N SER A 72 14.09 -9.04 -0.82
CA SER A 72 14.42 -10.17 0.08
C SER A 72 15.40 -9.73 1.18
N ALA A 73 16.45 -9.00 0.82
CA ALA A 73 17.38 -8.45 1.82
C ALA A 73 16.67 -7.48 2.79
N ASN A 74 15.80 -6.60 2.29
CA ASN A 74 15.03 -5.68 3.13
C ASN A 74 14.06 -6.42 4.06
N LEU A 75 13.42 -7.48 3.58
CA LEU A 75 12.56 -8.33 4.40
C LEU A 75 13.38 -9.00 5.50
N LYS A 76 14.50 -9.65 5.17
CA LYS A 76 15.41 -10.29 6.14
C LYS A 76 15.90 -9.31 7.21
N ASN A 77 16.29 -8.10 6.81
CA ASN A 77 16.71 -7.05 7.74
C ASN A 77 15.56 -6.61 8.68
N SER A 78 14.34 -6.55 8.16
CA SER A 78 13.15 -6.21 8.96
C SER A 78 12.78 -7.33 9.93
N LEU A 79 12.86 -8.58 9.47
CA LEU A 79 12.53 -9.78 10.26
C LEU A 79 13.61 -10.14 11.30
N GLY A 80 14.88 -9.80 11.05
CA GLY A 80 16.00 -10.16 11.92
C GLY A 80 15.89 -9.63 13.36
N ARG A 81 15.01 -8.66 13.62
CA ARG A 81 14.74 -8.11 14.95
C ARG A 81 13.74 -8.94 15.77
N PHE A 82 13.02 -9.87 15.13
CA PHE A 82 11.91 -10.61 15.74
C PHE A 82 12.28 -12.04 16.17
N ASN A 83 13.56 -12.42 16.07
CA ASN A 83 14.09 -13.73 16.48
C ASN A 83 13.26 -14.92 15.93
N LEU A 84 12.85 -14.82 14.66
CA LEU A 84 12.09 -15.86 13.97
C LEU A 84 12.99 -17.02 13.56
N SER A 85 12.45 -18.25 13.57
CA SER A 85 13.14 -19.41 13.00
C SER A 85 13.42 -19.22 11.50
N THR A 86 14.43 -19.90 10.98
CA THR A 86 14.76 -19.88 9.54
C THR A 86 13.54 -20.27 8.70
N ASP A 87 12.84 -21.35 9.06
CA ASP A 87 11.64 -21.81 8.35
C ASP A 87 10.54 -20.75 8.29
N ALA A 88 10.34 -20.00 9.38
CA ALA A 88 9.35 -18.92 9.41
C ALA A 88 9.77 -17.74 8.52
N GLN A 89 11.06 -17.42 8.47
CA GLN A 89 11.59 -16.39 7.57
C GLN A 89 11.43 -16.80 6.10
N GLU A 90 11.75 -18.04 5.76
CA GLU A 90 11.58 -18.59 4.40
C GLU A 90 10.11 -18.63 3.99
N ALA A 91 9.21 -19.03 4.88
CA ALA A 91 7.77 -19.00 4.62
C ALA A 91 7.26 -17.58 4.35
N LEU A 92 7.70 -16.59 5.14
CA LEU A 92 7.35 -15.18 4.91
C LEU A 92 7.92 -14.64 3.60
N GLU A 93 9.15 -15.02 3.25
CA GLU A 93 9.75 -14.67 1.94
C GLU A 93 8.92 -15.23 0.79
N GLY A 94 8.48 -16.50 0.89
CA GLY A 94 7.60 -17.12 -0.10
C GLY A 94 6.24 -16.45 -0.22
N ILE A 95 5.62 -16.06 0.90
CA ILE A 95 4.36 -15.30 0.90
C ILE A 95 4.53 -13.97 0.17
N VAL A 96 5.59 -13.21 0.49
CA VAL A 96 5.86 -11.92 -0.15
C VAL A 96 6.11 -12.10 -1.66
N GLU A 97 6.88 -13.10 -2.06
CA GLU A 97 7.15 -13.40 -3.47
C GLU A 97 5.86 -13.65 -4.25
N GLU A 98 4.95 -14.46 -3.69
CA GLU A 98 3.65 -14.72 -4.28
C GLU A 98 2.78 -13.47 -4.33
N MET A 99 2.75 -12.67 -3.27
CA MET A 99 2.00 -11.41 -3.24
C MET A 99 2.54 -10.40 -4.27
N ILE A 100 3.86 -10.31 -4.47
CA ILE A 100 4.45 -9.49 -5.55
C ILE A 100 3.97 -9.96 -6.92
N ARG A 101 3.93 -11.28 -7.15
CA ARG A 101 3.41 -11.87 -8.38
C ARG A 101 1.95 -11.49 -8.61
N GLN A 102 1.11 -11.59 -7.58
CA GLN A 102 -0.30 -11.21 -7.62
C GLN A 102 -0.49 -9.72 -7.92
N LYS A 103 0.32 -8.83 -7.32
CA LYS A 103 0.28 -7.39 -7.62
C LYS A 103 0.50 -7.14 -9.10
N LYS A 104 1.52 -7.78 -9.69
CA LYS A 104 1.85 -7.63 -11.12
C LYS A 104 0.75 -8.16 -12.04
N LEU A 105 -0.02 -9.15 -11.61
CA LEU A 105 -1.14 -9.72 -12.38
C LEU A 105 -2.42 -8.88 -12.27
N MET A 106 -2.79 -8.49 -11.04
CA MET A 106 -4.04 -7.76 -10.75
C MET A 106 -3.94 -6.28 -11.10
N HIS A 107 -2.75 -5.70 -10.91
CA HIS A 107 -2.48 -4.27 -11.04
C HIS A 107 -1.20 -4.00 -11.87
N PRO A 108 -1.11 -4.50 -13.12
CA PRO A 108 0.12 -4.45 -13.93
C PRO A 108 0.59 -3.02 -14.23
N ASN A 109 -0.35 -2.10 -14.42
CA ASN A 109 -0.07 -0.70 -14.76
C ASN A 109 -0.13 0.25 -13.56
N ASP A 110 -0.37 -0.28 -12.35
CA ASP A 110 -0.42 0.55 -11.16
C ASP A 110 0.99 0.87 -10.67
N MET A 111 1.41 2.09 -10.96
CA MET A 111 2.73 2.60 -10.57
C MET A 111 2.70 3.34 -9.23
N ARG A 112 1.60 3.28 -8.46
CA ARG A 112 1.50 3.97 -7.17
C ARG A 112 2.27 3.19 -6.10
N VAL A 113 3.11 3.89 -5.34
CA VAL A 113 3.80 3.42 -4.14
C VAL A 113 3.05 3.94 -2.93
N ILE A 114 2.76 3.05 -1.99
CA ILE A 114 2.06 3.39 -0.75
C ILE A 114 3.06 4.08 0.17
N THR A 115 2.73 5.32 0.57
CA THR A 115 3.57 6.13 1.45
C THR A 115 3.08 6.17 2.88
N HIS A 116 1.78 5.98 3.07
CA HIS A 116 1.15 5.88 4.39
C HIS A 116 -0.12 5.04 4.26
N TYR A 117 -0.46 4.32 5.31
CA TYR A 117 -1.71 3.61 5.44
C TYR A 117 -2.12 3.54 6.92
N ASP A 118 -3.41 3.38 7.15
CA ASP A 118 -4.00 3.23 8.48
C ASP A 118 -5.12 2.20 8.41
N VAL A 119 -5.10 1.23 9.33
CA VAL A 119 -6.08 0.14 9.42
C VAL A 119 -6.93 0.36 10.66
N LYS A 120 -8.24 0.43 10.47
CA LYS A 120 -9.21 0.48 11.57
C LYS A 120 -10.19 -0.65 11.46
N VAL A 121 -10.46 -1.31 12.58
CA VAL A 121 -11.53 -2.29 12.69
C VAL A 121 -12.60 -1.70 13.61
N ALA A 122 -13.76 -1.40 13.04
CA ALA A 122 -14.91 -0.86 13.75
C ALA A 122 -16.17 -1.63 13.34
N ASP A 123 -16.99 -2.05 14.32
CA ASP A 123 -18.25 -2.79 14.10
C ASP A 123 -18.10 -4.02 13.17
N GLY A 124 -16.98 -4.74 13.28
CA GLY A 124 -16.69 -5.90 12.45
C GLY A 124 -16.37 -5.57 10.98
N LYS A 125 -16.15 -4.30 10.66
CA LYS A 125 -15.71 -3.84 9.35
C LYS A 125 -14.29 -3.33 9.42
N LEU A 126 -13.50 -3.75 8.44
CA LEU A 126 -12.16 -3.24 8.20
C LEU A 126 -12.25 -2.00 7.30
N GLU A 127 -11.78 -0.87 7.81
CA GLU A 127 -11.60 0.37 7.09
C GLU A 127 -10.11 0.59 6.85
N LEU A 128 -9.74 0.83 5.58
CA LEU A 128 -8.37 1.11 5.19
C LEU A 128 -8.30 2.53 4.61
N THR A 129 -7.39 3.35 5.15
CA THR A 129 -6.97 4.60 4.52
C THR A 129 -5.61 4.40 3.88
N VAL A 130 -5.40 4.89 2.66
CA VAL A 130 -4.12 4.78 1.95
C VAL A 130 -3.76 6.10 1.28
N ASP A 131 -2.55 6.58 1.57
CA ASP A 131 -1.88 7.61 0.79
C ASP A 131 -0.83 6.98 -0.11
N ALA A 132 -0.89 7.28 -1.40
CA ALA A 132 0.07 6.78 -2.38
C ALA A 132 0.55 7.86 -3.33
N LYS A 133 1.77 7.68 -3.87
CA LYS A 133 2.38 8.55 -4.87
C LYS A 133 2.76 7.73 -6.10
N VAL A 134 2.62 8.29 -7.28
CA VAL A 134 3.10 7.65 -8.51
C VAL A 134 4.62 7.54 -8.45
N ALA A 135 5.15 6.32 -8.57
CA ALA A 135 6.57 6.05 -8.75
C ALA A 135 7.06 6.72 -10.03
N THR A 136 7.60 7.93 -9.87
CA THR A 136 8.32 8.61 -10.94
C THR A 136 9.78 8.16 -10.92
N LYS A 137 10.49 8.21 -12.06
CA LYS A 137 11.93 7.87 -12.16
C LYS A 137 12.81 8.46 -11.02
N PRO A 138 12.55 9.66 -10.48
CA PRO A 138 13.31 10.20 -9.34
C PRO A 138 13.05 9.52 -7.98
N GLN A 139 11.90 8.86 -7.81
CA GLN A 139 11.49 8.20 -6.56
C GLN A 139 11.78 6.70 -6.57
N MET A 140 12.04 6.11 -7.75
CA MET A 140 12.59 4.77 -7.83
C MET A 140 14.08 4.84 -7.48
N PRO A 141 14.58 3.98 -6.58
CA PRO A 141 15.99 3.97 -6.22
C PRO A 141 16.83 3.82 -7.48
N LYS A 142 17.75 4.76 -7.74
CA LYS A 142 18.60 4.69 -8.93
C LYS A 142 19.55 3.50 -8.79
N PHE A 143 19.85 2.83 -9.90
CA PHE A 143 20.81 1.73 -9.92
C PHE A 143 22.20 2.14 -9.40
N ASN A 144 22.53 3.44 -9.49
CA ASN A 144 23.83 3.98 -9.06
C ASN A 144 23.89 4.39 -7.57
N ASP A 145 22.78 4.35 -6.82
CA ASP A 145 22.79 4.60 -5.37
C ASP A 145 23.14 3.31 -4.58
N LEU A 146 23.69 2.31 -5.27
CA LEU A 146 24.11 1.04 -4.71
C LEU A 146 25.61 1.01 -4.44
N PRO A 147 26.05 0.48 -3.28
CA PRO A 147 27.40 -0.06 -3.19
C PRO A 147 27.54 -1.13 -4.28
N GLN A 148 28.53 -0.97 -5.16
CA GLN A 148 28.94 -2.05 -6.05
C GLN A 148 29.52 -3.15 -5.17
N MET A 149 28.92 -4.35 -5.22
CA MET A 149 29.57 -5.56 -4.71
C MET A 149 30.67 -5.98 -5.68
#